data_AF-A0A0P0YVT9-F1
#
_entry.id   AF-A0A0P0YVT9-F1
#
_cell.length_a   1.000
_cell.length_b   1.000
_cell.length_c   1.000
_cell.angle_alpha   90.00
_cell.angle_beta   90.00
_cell.angle_gamma   90.00
#
_symmetry.space_group_name_H-M   'P 1'
#
loop_
_entity.id
_entity.type
_entity.pdbx_description
1 polymer ?
#
loop_
_entity_poly.entity_id
_entity_poly.type
_entity_poly.pdbx_seq_one_letter_code
_entity_poly.pdbx_strand_id
1 'polypeptide(L)'
;MGALLREESTITAKGQTTVPKSVRQALNVDYGGRIAFLVDEQRRIYVEKVTEEASDPVVDRFLEFLAQDMITHPGTSVAALPASLRDRVAALVGDMEVDLDAEIDGDVAL
;
A
#
# COMPACT_ATOMS: atom_id res chain seq x y z
N MET A 1 16.94 12.65 -3.88
CA MET A 1 15.99 13.77 -3.76
C MET A 1 15.14 13.77 -5.00
N GLY A 2 13.92 13.23 -4.93
CA GLY A 2 13.02 13.21 -6.07
C GLY A 2 12.61 14.63 -6.48
N ALA A 3 12.36 14.84 -7.76
CA ALA A 3 11.89 16.12 -8.26
C ALA A 3 10.59 16.51 -7.53
N LEU A 4 10.57 17.68 -6.91
CA LEU A 4 9.35 18.30 -6.40
C LEU A 4 8.49 18.69 -7.60
N LEU A 5 7.39 17.97 -7.83
CA LEU A 5 6.37 18.38 -8.79
C LEU A 5 5.80 19.73 -8.35
N ARG A 6 6.01 20.77 -9.14
CA ARG A 6 5.50 22.13 -8.90
C ARG A 6 4.56 22.52 -10.02
N GLU A 7 3.32 22.78 -9.66
CA GLU A 7 2.29 23.30 -10.56
C GLU A 7 1.66 24.54 -9.93
N GLU A 8 1.15 25.45 -10.75
CA GLU A 8 0.50 26.68 -10.30
C GLU A 8 -0.97 26.67 -10.73
N SER A 9 -1.87 27.03 -9.81
CA SER A 9 -3.30 27.21 -10.07
C SER A 9 -3.78 28.53 -9.49
N THR A 10 -4.67 29.21 -10.20
CA THR A 10 -5.30 30.45 -9.72
C THR A 10 -6.56 30.14 -8.92
N ILE A 11 -6.69 30.79 -7.76
CA ILE A 11 -7.91 30.75 -6.98
C ILE A 11 -8.96 31.64 -7.65
N THR A 12 -10.12 31.06 -7.95
CA THR A 12 -11.27 31.78 -8.50
C THR A 12 -11.86 32.77 -7.48
N ALA A 13 -12.71 33.69 -7.92
CA ALA A 13 -13.40 34.62 -7.04
C ALA A 13 -14.24 33.95 -5.93
N LYS A 14 -14.61 32.67 -6.11
CA LYS A 14 -15.36 31.88 -5.12
C LYS A 14 -14.45 31.09 -4.17
N GLY A 15 -13.14 31.32 -4.19
CA GLY A 15 -12.18 30.58 -3.37
C GLY A 15 -11.87 29.16 -3.87
N GLN A 16 -12.35 28.78 -5.05
CA GLN A 16 -12.10 27.45 -5.62
C GLN A 16 -10.79 27.45 -6.42
N THR A 17 -10.04 26.35 -6.38
CA THR A 17 -8.89 26.09 -7.27
C THR A 17 -8.96 24.67 -7.80
N THR A 18 -8.46 24.45 -9.01
CA THR A 18 -8.37 23.10 -9.59
C THR A 18 -7.04 22.47 -9.22
N VAL A 19 -7.08 21.21 -8.76
CA VAL A 19 -5.87 20.39 -8.59
C VAL A 19 -5.41 19.91 -9.97
N PRO A 20 -4.21 20.30 -10.46
CA PRO A 20 -3.71 19.90 -11.78
C PRO A 20 -3.63 18.39 -11.95
N LYS A 21 -3.73 17.91 -13.20
CA LYS A 21 -3.75 16.46 -13.49
C LYS A 21 -2.52 15.74 -12.92
N SER A 22 -1.33 16.31 -13.13
CA SER A 22 -0.05 15.80 -12.62
C SER A 22 -0.07 15.63 -11.10
N VAL A 23 -0.62 16.61 -10.38
CA VAL A 23 -0.76 16.56 -8.91
C VAL A 23 -1.78 15.51 -8.48
N ARG A 24 -2.93 15.39 -9.16
CA ARG A 24 -3.92 14.33 -8.84
C ARG A 24 -3.35 12.93 -9.04
N GLN A 25 -2.57 12.73 -10.11
CA GLN A 25 -1.88 11.47 -10.37
C GLN A 25 -0.82 11.18 -9.31
N ALA A 26 -0.03 12.18 -8.91
CA ALA A 26 0.95 12.03 -7.83
C ALA A 26 0.30 11.71 -6.47
N LEU A 27 -0.90 12.24 -6.20
CA LEU A 27 -1.67 11.92 -4.99
C LEU A 27 -2.48 10.62 -5.12
N ASN A 28 -2.51 9.99 -6.30
CA ASN A 28 -3.36 8.83 -6.61
C ASN A 28 -4.85 9.08 -6.29
N VAL A 29 -5.37 10.24 -6.69
CA VAL A 29 -6.76 10.68 -6.46
C VAL A 29 -7.51 10.76 -7.79
N ASP A 30 -8.54 9.92 -7.93
CA ASP A 30 -9.44 9.91 -9.08
C ASP A 30 -10.67 10.82 -8.88
N TYR A 31 -11.51 10.90 -9.91
CA TYR A 31 -12.76 11.65 -9.86
C TYR A 31 -13.65 11.16 -8.71
N GLY A 32 -14.17 12.08 -7.89
CA GLY A 32 -14.94 11.76 -6.68
C GLY A 32 -14.09 11.40 -5.46
N GLY A 33 -12.77 11.27 -5.61
CA GLY A 33 -11.86 11.09 -4.48
C GLY A 33 -11.80 12.31 -3.56
N ARG A 34 -11.53 12.08 -2.28
CA ARG A 34 -11.44 13.12 -1.24
C ARG A 34 -9.99 13.50 -0.98
N ILE A 35 -9.75 14.79 -0.74
CA ILE A 35 -8.46 15.34 -0.33
C ILE A 35 -8.63 16.15 0.95
N ALA A 36 -7.60 16.15 1.80
CA ALA A 36 -7.53 16.98 2.98
C ALA A 36 -6.52 18.11 2.76
N PHE A 37 -6.87 19.30 3.26
CA PHE A 37 -5.96 20.46 3.30
C PHE A 37 -5.44 20.60 4.72
N LEU A 38 -4.12 20.53 4.89
CA LEU A 38 -3.45 20.75 6.16
C LEU A 38 -2.65 22.04 6.08
N VAL A 39 -2.66 22.80 7.17
CA VAL A 39 -1.89 24.03 7.30
C VAL A 39 -0.86 23.83 8.39
N ASP A 40 0.42 23.96 8.06
CA ASP A 40 1.48 23.92 9.07
C ASP A 40 1.70 25.28 9.75
N GLU A 41 2.58 25.30 10.75
CA GLU A 41 2.95 26.51 11.50
C GLU A 41 3.63 27.57 10.61
N GLN A 42 4.24 27.16 9.50
CA GLN A 42 4.83 28.07 8.51
C GLN A 42 3.81 28.57 7.49
N ARG A 43 2.52 28.30 7.69
CA ARG A 43 1.41 28.66 6.79
C ARG A 43 1.51 28.04 5.40
N ARG A 44 2.23 26.92 5.27
CA ARG A 44 2.24 26.12 4.06
C ARG A 44 1.02 25.22 4.04
N ILE A 45 0.43 25.08 2.87
CA ILE A 45 -0.71 24.19 2.64
C ILE A 45 -0.18 22.88 2.07
N TYR A 46 -0.52 21.78 2.74
CA TYR A 46 -0.32 20.42 2.26
C TYR A 46 -1.64 19.86 1.80
N VAL A 47 -1.60 19.09 0.73
CA VAL A 47 -2.75 18.36 0.21
C VAL A 47 -2.42 16.89 0.24
N GLU A 48 -3.25 16.10 0.90
CA GLU A 48 -3.11 14.65 0.95
C GLU A 48 -4.40 13.97 0.49
N LYS A 49 -4.26 12.76 -0.04
CA LYS A 49 -5.40 11.89 -0.32
C LYS A 49 -6.03 11.46 1.02
N VAL A 50 -7.34 11.62 1.13
CA VAL A 50 -8.09 10.97 2.21
C VAL A 50 -8.26 9.52 1.80
N THR A 51 -7.48 8.65 2.43
CA THR A 51 -7.73 7.22 2.36
C THR A 51 -8.88 6.91 3.31
N GLU A 52 -10.00 6.46 2.77
CA GLU A 52 -10.92 5.68 3.57
C GLU A 52 -10.21 4.35 3.82
N GLU A 53 -9.73 4.14 5.04
CA GLU A 53 -9.37 2.80 5.47
C GLU A 53 -10.65 1.97 5.43
N ALA A 54 -10.88 1.32 4.28
CA ALA A 54 -11.79 0.21 4.19
C ALA A 54 -11.15 -0.92 4.98
N SER A 55 -11.39 -0.91 6.29
CA SER A 55 -11.14 -2.04 7.15
C SER A 55 -12.06 -3.17 6.67
N ASP A 56 -11.45 -4.29 6.26
CA ASP A 56 -12.19 -5.52 6.05
C ASP A 56 -12.28 -6.20 7.42
N PRO A 57 -13.48 -6.24 8.04
CA PRO A 57 -13.63 -6.77 9.39
C PRO A 57 -13.26 -8.26 9.47
N VAL A 58 -13.32 -9.01 8.36
CA VAL A 58 -12.90 -10.41 8.33
C VAL A 58 -11.38 -10.50 8.36
N VAL A 59 -10.69 -9.72 7.53
CA VAL A 59 -9.23 -9.66 7.51
C VAL A 59 -8.70 -9.18 8.86
N ASP A 60 -9.28 -8.12 9.43
CA ASP A 60 -8.83 -7.57 10.70
C ASP A 60 -8.96 -8.59 11.84
N ARG A 61 -10.10 -9.29 11.91
CA ARG A 61 -10.31 -10.34 12.93
C ARG A 61 -9.40 -11.54 12.70
N PHE A 62 -9.08 -11.87 11.46
CA PHE A 62 -8.13 -12.93 11.14
C PHE A 62 -6.70 -12.55 11.56
N LEU A 63 -6.27 -11.31 11.29
CA LEU A 63 -4.95 -10.82 11.70
C LEU A 63 -4.84 -10.73 13.23
N GLU A 64 -5.90 -10.28 13.92
CA GLU A 64 -5.95 -10.27 15.38
C GLU A 64 -5.85 -11.67 15.96
N PHE A 65 -6.57 -12.65 15.38
CA PHE A 65 -6.47 -14.05 15.75
C PHE A 65 -5.03 -14.58 15.60
N LEU A 66 -4.37 -14.33 14.46
CA LEU A 66 -2.99 -14.76 14.23
C LEU A 66 -2.02 -14.11 15.22
N ALA A 67 -2.16 -12.81 15.46
CA ALA A 67 -1.32 -12.09 16.40
C ALA A 67 -1.44 -12.66 17.83
N GLN A 68 -2.68 -12.95 18.26
CA GLN A 68 -2.92 -13.54 19.56
C GLN A 68 -2.31 -14.95 19.65
N ASP A 69 -2.50 -15.77 18.62
CA ASP A 69 -1.98 -17.15 18.58
C ASP A 69 -0.43 -17.18 18.63
N MET A 70 0.23 -16.27 17.92
CA MET A 70 1.69 -16.11 17.95
C MET A 70 2.22 -15.75 19.35
N ILE A 71 1.47 -14.94 20.10
CA ILE A 71 1.82 -14.56 21.48
C ILE A 71 1.59 -15.74 22.43
N THR A 72 0.49 -16.47 22.29
CA THR A 72 0.14 -17.58 23.20
C THR A 72 0.97 -18.84 22.98
N HIS A 73 1.44 -19.05 21.75
CA HIS A 73 2.11 -20.29 21.33
C HIS A 73 3.47 -20.00 20.66
N PRO A 74 4.41 -19.38 21.40
CA PRO A 74 5.71 -19.02 20.85
C PRO A 74 6.47 -20.28 20.41
N GLY A 75 6.94 -20.27 19.16
CA GLY A 75 7.74 -21.35 18.58
C GLY A 75 6.95 -22.53 18.00
N THR A 76 5.63 -22.56 18.14
CA THR A 76 4.78 -23.59 17.49
C THR A 76 3.86 -23.02 16.42
N SER A 77 3.28 -21.83 16.63
CA SER A 77 2.39 -21.20 15.63
C SER A 77 3.14 -20.56 14.47
N VAL A 78 4.34 -20.04 14.75
CA VAL A 78 5.30 -19.64 13.72
C VAL A 78 6.61 -20.35 14.04
N ALA A 79 6.88 -21.40 13.27
CA ALA A 79 8.05 -22.25 13.42
C ALA A 79 8.90 -22.22 12.14
N ALA A 80 10.20 -22.44 12.28
CA ALA A 80 11.06 -22.63 11.13
C ALA A 80 10.62 -23.87 10.34
N LEU A 81 10.73 -23.80 9.02
CA LEU A 81 10.50 -24.97 8.17
C LEU A 81 11.47 -26.10 8.58
N PRO A 82 10.99 -27.35 8.73
CA PRO A 82 11.85 -28.49 8.97
C PRO A 82 12.95 -28.59 7.92
N ALA A 83 14.16 -28.99 8.32
CA ALA A 83 15.30 -29.11 7.41
C ALA A 83 14.96 -29.96 6.17
N SER A 84 14.33 -31.11 6.39
CA SER A 84 13.89 -32.01 5.30
C SER A 84 12.91 -31.36 4.31
N LEU A 85 12.03 -30.48 4.77
CA LEU A 85 11.12 -29.75 3.90
C LEU A 85 11.86 -28.67 3.12
N ARG A 86 12.79 -27.95 3.75
CA ARG A 86 13.65 -26.97 3.07
C ARG A 86 14.51 -27.62 1.99
N ASP A 87 15.14 -28.73 2.30
CA ASP A 87 15.98 -29.48 1.36
C ASP A 87 15.15 -29.96 0.17
N ARG A 88 13.93 -30.44 0.42
CA ARG A 88 13.01 -30.87 -0.63
C ARG A 88 12.52 -29.71 -1.49
N VAL A 89 12.20 -28.56 -0.91
CA VAL A 89 11.86 -27.35 -1.68
C VAL A 89 13.05 -26.94 -2.54
N ALA A 90 14.25 -26.85 -1.97
CA ALA A 90 15.46 -26.50 -2.71
C ALA A 90 15.76 -27.48 -3.86
N ALA A 91 15.56 -28.79 -3.66
CA ALA A 91 15.73 -29.77 -4.72
C ALA A 91 14.69 -29.64 -5.86
N LEU A 92 13.50 -29.13 -5.56
CA LEU A 92 12.43 -28.97 -6.56
C LEU A 92 12.56 -27.67 -7.36
N VAL A 93 13.05 -26.59 -6.73
CA VAL A 93 13.07 -25.24 -7.35
C VAL A 93 14.47 -24.67 -7.54
N GLY A 94 15.53 -25.36 -7.12
CA GLY A 94 16.89 -24.81 -7.02
C GLY A 94 17.52 -24.38 -8.35
N ASP A 95 17.09 -24.97 -9.46
CA ASP A 95 17.54 -24.62 -10.81
C ASP A 95 16.52 -23.75 -11.58
N MET A 96 15.44 -23.30 -10.92
CA MET A 96 14.45 -22.44 -11.54
C MET A 96 14.94 -20.99 -11.53
N GLU A 97 15.04 -20.39 -12.72
CA GLU A 97 15.25 -18.96 -12.87
C GLU A 97 13.89 -18.25 -12.75
N VAL A 98 13.70 -17.50 -11.66
CA VAL A 98 12.45 -16.79 -11.37
C VAL A 98 12.74 -15.29 -11.31
N ASP A 99 12.06 -14.53 -12.17
CA ASP A 99 12.02 -13.08 -12.11
C ASP A 99 10.81 -12.64 -11.26
N LEU A 100 11.08 -12.08 -10.07
CA LEU A 100 10.04 -11.60 -9.16
C LEU A 100 9.43 -10.25 -9.60
N ASP A 101 10.07 -9.56 -10.55
CA ASP A 101 9.61 -8.29 -11.11
C ASP A 101 8.88 -8.47 -12.45
N ALA A 102 8.81 -9.71 -12.96
CA ALA A 102 8.06 -10.02 -14.18
C ALA A 102 6.56 -9.72 -14.03
N GLU A 103 5.92 -9.28 -15.11
CA GLU A 103 4.47 -9.10 -15.13
C GLU A 103 3.76 -10.44 -14.84
N ILE A 104 2.72 -10.38 -14.01
CA ILE A 104 1.89 -11.55 -13.71
C ILE A 104 1.05 -11.86 -14.95
N ASP A 105 1.32 -13.00 -15.59
CA ASP A 105 0.58 -13.49 -16.76
C ASP A 105 -0.28 -14.72 -16.40
N GLY A 106 -1.46 -14.83 -17.00
CA GLY A 106 -2.41 -15.93 -16.80
C GLY A 106 -3.70 -15.57 -16.08
N ASP A 107 -4.67 -16.50 -16.14
CA ASP A 107 -5.98 -16.34 -15.51
C ASP A 107 -5.86 -16.34 -13.98
N VAL A 108 -6.30 -15.26 -13.33
CA VAL A 108 -6.49 -15.23 -11.88
C VAL A 108 -7.92 -15.63 -11.56
N ALA A 109 -8.09 -16.60 -10.65
CA ALA A 109 -9.40 -16.92 -10.09
C ALA A 109 -9.86 -15.74 -9.21
N LEU A 110 -10.98 -15.12 -9.60
CA LEU A 110 -11.70 -14.12 -8.82
C LEU A 110 -12.66 -14.79 -7.83
#